data_AF-A0A2V9U9D9-F1
#
_entry.id   AF-A0A2V9U9D9-F1
#
_cell.length_a   1.000
_cell.length_b   1.000
_cell.length_c   1.000
_cell.angle_alpha   90.00
_cell.angle_beta   90.00
_cell.angle_gamma   90.00
#
_symmetry.space_group_name_H-M   'P 1'
#
loop_
_entity.id
_entity.type
_entity.pdbx_description
1 polymer ?
#
loop_
_entity_poly.entity_id
_entity_poly.type
_entity_poly.pdbx_seq_one_letter_code
_entity_poly.pdbx_strand_id
1 'polypeptide(L)' 'MTTLQEFRCEVCGLVTTKPVHWFVIRCGDSDLTVYRWNSETAKAAGARHYCGEAHAEVNISRWFDSVCASPKPNFT' A
#
# COMPACT_ATOMS: atom_id res chain seq x y z
N MET A 1 -16.35 24.90 -5.09
CA MET A 1 -15.26 24.62 -4.14
C MET A 1 -14.74 23.23 -4.42
N THR A 2 -13.59 23.08 -5.06
CA THR A 2 -12.93 21.77 -5.21
C THR A 2 -12.27 21.43 -3.88
N THR A 3 -12.86 20.50 -3.13
CA THR A 3 -12.20 19.88 -1.99
C THR A 3 -10.97 19.15 -2.53
N LEU A 4 -9.78 19.67 -2.22
CA LEU A 4 -8.53 18.99 -2.58
C LEU A 4 -8.53 17.65 -1.85
N GLN A 5 -8.48 16.56 -2.61
CA GLN A 5 -8.47 15.22 -2.02
C GLN A 5 -7.12 14.98 -1.36
N GLU A 6 -7.15 14.78 -0.05
CA GLU A 6 -5.97 14.50 0.76
C GLU A 6 -5.70 13.00 0.80
N PHE A 7 -4.44 12.62 0.59
CA PHE A 7 -4.00 11.23 0.64
C PHE A 7 -3.10 11.02 1.85
N ARG A 8 -3.35 9.95 2.60
CA ARG A 8 -2.63 9.61 3.82
C ARG A 8 -1.81 8.35 3.64
N CYS A 9 -0.55 8.37 4.10
CA CYS A 9 0.27 7.18 4.13
C CYS A 9 -0.18 6.24 5.26
N GLU A 10 -0.40 4.97 4.93
CA GLU A 10 -0.87 3.95 5.88
C GLU A 10 0.18 3.53 6.92
N VAL A 11 1.45 3.89 6.74
CA VAL A 11 2.54 3.51 7.64
C VAL A 11 2.93 4.65 8.58
N CYS A 12 3.31 5.81 8.05
CA CYS A 12 3.78 6.95 8.86
C CYS A 12 2.70 8.01 9.12
N GLY A 13 1.53 7.92 8.47
CA GLY A 13 0.45 8.89 8.62
C GLY A 13 0.66 10.22 7.90
N LEU A 14 1.73 10.40 7.11
CA LEU A 14 1.94 11.59 6.29
C LEU A 14 0.71 11.87 5.42
N VAL A 15 0.17 13.08 5.47
CA VAL A 15 -0.96 13.53 4.64
C VAL A 15 -0.46 14.52 3.60
N THR A 16 -0.87 14.37 2.35
CA THR A 16 -0.52 15.28 1.26
C THR A 16 -1.62 15.37 0.21
N THR A 17 -1.74 16.53 -0.42
CA THR A 17 -2.55 16.74 -1.63
C THR A 17 -1.74 16.55 -2.92
N LYS A 18 -0.41 16.41 -2.81
CA LYS A 18 0.53 16.22 -3.93
C LYS A 18 1.48 15.05 -3.66
N PRO A 19 1.00 13.81 -3.75
CA PRO A 19 1.83 12.62 -3.55
C PRO A 19 2.76 12.40 -4.76
N VAL A 20 4.05 12.66 -4.56
CA VAL A 20 5.11 12.47 -5.57
C VAL A 20 5.97 11.26 -5.18
N HIS A 21 6.17 10.30 -6.08
CA HIS A 21 6.82 9.01 -5.81
C HIS A 21 6.10 8.11 -4.79
N TRP A 22 4.79 8.27 -4.70
CA TRP A 22 3.96 7.41 -3.87
C TRP A 22 3.56 6.14 -4.63
N PHE A 23 3.13 5.15 -3.86
CA PHE A 23 2.58 3.90 -4.36
C PHE A 23 1.16 3.71 -3.83
N VAL A 24 0.35 3.02 -4.62
CA VAL A 24 -0.97 2.55 -4.22
C VAL A 24 -0.94 1.03 -4.20
N ILE A 25 -1.32 0.43 -3.09
CA ILE A 25 -1.47 -1.03 -3.01
C ILE A 25 -2.96 -1.35 -2.87
N ARG A 26 -3.41 -2.36 -3.61
CA ARG A 26 -4.73 -2.96 -3.47
C ARG A 26 -4.55 -4.40 -3.01
N CYS A 27 -5.23 -4.76 -1.93
CA CYS A 27 -5.35 -6.14 -1.48
C CYS A 27 -6.65 -6.71 -2.06
N GLY A 28 -6.52 -7.69 -2.96
CA GLY A 28 -7.60 -8.60 -3.32
C GLY A 28 -7.66 -9.79 -2.35
N ASP A 29 -8.61 -10.69 -2.57
CA ASP A 29 -8.77 -11.91 -1.77
C ASP A 29 -7.58 -12.88 -1.90
N SER A 30 -6.89 -12.89 -3.05
CA SER A 30 -5.78 -13.83 -3.33
C SER A 30 -4.53 -13.17 -3.88
N ASP A 31 -4.59 -11.88 -4.21
CA ASP A 31 -3.47 -11.14 -4.77
C ASP A 31 -3.25 -9.82 -4.03
N LEU A 32 -1.99 -9.37 -4.08
CA LEU A 32 -1.62 -8.02 -3.72
C LEU A 32 -1.04 -7.36 -4.95
N THR A 33 -1.68 -6.29 -5.43
CA THR A 33 -1.20 -5.56 -6.59
C THR A 33 -0.68 -4.18 -6.20
N VAL A 34 0.55 -3.88 -6.63
CA VAL A 34 1.22 -2.59 -6.42
C VAL A 34 1.09 -1.74 -7.67
N TYR A 35 0.64 -0.51 -7.51
CA TYR A 35 0.51 0.49 -8.57
C TYR A 35 1.37 1.70 -8.25
N ARG A 36 1.96 2.30 -9.29
CA ARG A 36 2.48 3.66 -9.19
C ARG A 36 1.31 4.61 -8.93
N TRP A 37 1.49 5.54 -7.99
CA TRP A 37 0.44 6.49 -7.67
C TRP A 37 0.06 7.34 -8.90
N ASN A 38 -1.25 7.41 -9.16
CA ASN A 38 -1.88 8.33 -10.08
C ASN A 38 -3.33 8.60 -9.60
N SER A 39 -3.98 9.62 -10.16
CA SER A 39 -5.31 10.03 -9.70
C SER A 39 -6.39 8.96 -9.85
N GLU A 40 -6.25 8.03 -10.79
CA GLU A 40 -7.24 6.97 -11.03
C GLU A 40 -7.06 5.84 -10.01
N THR A 41 -5.82 5.33 -9.88
CA THR A 41 -5.49 4.27 -8.91
C THR A 41 -5.71 4.72 -7.47
N ALA A 42 -5.44 5.99 -7.17
CA ALA A 42 -5.62 6.55 -5.85
C ALA A 42 -7.09 6.70 -5.43
N LYS A 43 -8.01 6.82 -6.40
CA LYS A 43 -9.45 6.93 -6.14
C LYS A 43 -10.17 5.59 -6.21
N ALA A 44 -9.47 4.53 -6.59
CA ALA A 44 -10.06 3.20 -6.65
C ALA A 44 -10.50 2.73 -5.26
N ALA A 45 -11.60 1.98 -5.20
CA ALA A 45 -12.04 1.38 -3.96
C ALA A 45 -10.94 0.45 -3.37
N GLY A 46 -10.71 0.56 -2.06
CA GLY A 46 -9.67 -0.20 -1.38
C GLY A 46 -8.23 0.24 -1.67
N ALA A 47 -8.02 1.39 -2.33
CA ALA A 47 -6.70 1.96 -2.52
C ALA A 47 -6.07 2.35 -1.18
N ARG A 48 -4.88 1.80 -0.90
CA ARG A 48 -4.04 2.15 0.25
C ARG A 48 -2.82 2.90 -0.24
N HIS A 49 -2.44 4.00 0.42
CA HIS A 49 -1.37 4.88 -0.07
C HIS A 49 -0.09 4.77 0.76
N TYR A 50 1.05 4.85 0.08
CA TYR A 50 2.38 4.72 0.69
C TYR A 50 3.31 5.79 0.16
N CYS A 51 3.94 6.55 1.06
CA CYS A 51 4.74 7.73 0.71
C CYS A 51 6.17 7.44 0.21
N GLY A 52 6.42 6.21 -0.22
CA GLY A 52 7.70 5.75 -0.73
C GLY A 52 7.78 4.23 -0.72
N GLU A 53 8.86 3.70 -1.28
CA GLU A 53 9.11 2.27 -1.43
C GLU A 53 9.14 1.55 -0.08
N ALA A 54 9.95 2.03 0.87
CA ALA A 54 10.10 1.40 2.18
C ALA A 54 8.76 1.22 2.93
N HIS A 55 7.83 2.18 2.81
CA HIS A 55 6.51 2.05 3.42
C HIS A 55 5.59 1.11 2.64
N ALA A 56 5.73 1.04 1.32
CA ALA A 56 5.00 0.06 0.50
C ALA A 56 5.46 -1.37 0.85
N GLU A 57 6.77 -1.60 0.99
CA GLU A 57 7.37 -2.89 1.35
C GLU A 57 6.91 -3.39 2.73
N VAL A 58 6.70 -2.49 3.70
CA VAL A 58 6.12 -2.86 5.01
C VAL A 58 4.73 -3.49 4.83
N ASN A 59 3.89 -2.95 3.95
CA ASN A 59 2.58 -3.55 3.70
C ASN A 59 2.68 -4.89 2.96
N ILE A 60 3.61 -5.01 2.00
CA ILE A 60 3.85 -6.28 1.29
C ILE A 60 4.31 -7.36 2.27
N SER A 61 5.24 -7.03 3.17
CA SER A 61 5.72 -7.94 4.21
C SER A 61 4.60 -8.40 5.15
N ARG A 62 3.72 -7.48 5.56
CA ARG A 62 2.54 -7.80 6.39
C ARG A 62 1.54 -8.71 5.66
N TRP A 63 1.36 -8.52 4.36
CA TRP A 63 0.51 -9.41 3.57
C TRP A 63 1.12 -10.81 3.46
N PHE A 64 2.44 -10.90 3.23
CA PHE A 64 3.14 -12.19 3.29
C PHE A 64 2.97 -12.88 4.64
N ASP A 65 3.11 -12.17 5.76
CA ASP A 65 2.89 -12.73 7.11
C ASP A 65 1.46 -13.26 7.29
N SER A 66 0.45 -12.52 6.80
CA SER A 66 -0.95 -12.93 6.87
C SER A 66 -1.28 -14.18 6.02
N VAL A 67 -0.58 -14.39 4.91
CA VAL A 67 -0.80 -15.54 4.00
C VAL A 67 0.11 -16.71 4.36
N CYS A 68 1.34 -16.44 4.77
CA CYS A 68 2.34 -17.41 5.19
C CYS A 68 2.25 -17.67 6.70
N ALA A 69 1.19 -18.34 7.13
CA ALA A 69 1.22 -19.12 8.38
C ALA A 69 1.95 -20.47 8.20
N SER A 70 2.80 -20.59 7.17
CA SER A 70 3.56 -21.82 6.89
C SER A 70 4.53 -22.11 8.04
N PRO A 71 4.59 -23.34 8.57
CA PRO A 71 5.55 -23.69 9.60
C PRO A 71 6.97 -23.43 9.09
N LYS A 72 7.81 -22.82 9.94
CA LYS A 72 9.22 -22.52 9.63
C LYS A 72 9.87 -23.77 9.02
N PRO A 73 10.42 -23.69 7.79
CA PRO A 73 11.16 -24.81 7.22
C PRO A 73 12.33 -25.14 8.14
N ASN A 74 12.40 -26.39 8.57
CA ASN A 74 13.48 -26.90 9.39
C ASN A 74 14.59 -27.39 8.46
N PHE A 75 15.66 -26.60 8.32
CA PHE A 75 16.81 -26.93 7.48
C PHE A 75 17.89 -27.70 8.26
N THR A 76 17.49 -28.69 9.08
CA THR A 76 18.43 -29.61 9.73
C THR A 76 18.95 -30.63 8.74
#